data_AF-A0A356W5T5-F1
#
_entry.id   AF-A0A356W5T5-F1
#
_cell.length_a   1.000
_cell.length_b   1.000
_cell.length_c   1.000
_cell.angle_alpha   90.00
_cell.angle_beta   90.00
_cell.angle_gamma   90.00
#
_symmetry.space_group_name_H-M   'P 1'
#
loop_
_entity.id
_entity.type
_entity.pdbx_description
1 polymer ?
#
loop_
_entity_poly.entity_id
_entity_poly.type
_entity_poly.pdbx_seq_one_letter_code
_entity_poly.pdbx_strand_id
1 'polypeptide(L)'
;HRDLLLDNTEGLILLTGGAEGQVAKHLLKGRVADARTELSTLAAAYPGRCYVEITRHGTEDEYATEEGLVDLAYELSLPLVATHDARFMKSADAKAHDAMMCISNG
;
A
#
# COMPACT_ATOMS: atom_id res chain seq x y z
N HIS A 1 13.11 -10.18 7.85
CA HIS A 1 12.02 -10.43 6.87
C HIS A 1 12.00 -9.43 5.71
N ARG A 2 12.29 -8.14 5.91
CA ARG A 2 12.37 -7.13 4.82
C ARG A 2 13.51 -7.41 3.82
N ASP A 3 14.66 -7.84 4.32
CA ASP A 3 15.86 -8.01 3.47
C ASP A 3 15.69 -9.11 2.42
N LEU A 4 14.96 -10.19 2.75
CA LEU A 4 14.61 -11.25 1.80
C LEU A 4 13.78 -10.75 0.61
N LEU A 5 12.94 -9.72 0.82
CA LEU A 5 12.10 -9.09 -0.20
C LEU A 5 12.85 -8.04 -1.02
N LEU A 6 14.07 -7.68 -0.64
CA LEU A 6 14.93 -6.77 -1.41
C LEU A 6 15.96 -7.57 -2.22
N ASP A 7 16.36 -8.75 -1.74
CA ASP A 7 17.41 -9.56 -2.36
C ASP A 7 16.90 -10.56 -3.40
N ASN A 8 15.60 -10.92 -3.39
CA ASN A 8 15.01 -11.89 -4.33
C ASN A 8 13.73 -11.33 -4.99
N THR A 9 13.88 -10.27 -5.78
CA THR A 9 12.71 -9.59 -6.38
C THR A 9 12.36 -10.07 -7.79
N GLU A 10 13.15 -10.95 -8.40
CA GLU A 10 12.95 -11.36 -9.80
C GLU A 10 11.57 -11.99 -10.02
N GLY A 11 10.86 -11.55 -11.07
CA GLY A 11 9.53 -12.04 -11.41
C GLY A 11 8.36 -11.47 -10.59
N LEU A 12 8.63 -10.66 -9.55
CA LEU A 12 7.59 -10.08 -8.69
C LEU A 12 7.19 -8.64 -9.09
N ILE A 13 5.95 -8.27 -8.84
CA ILE A 13 5.48 -6.88 -8.92
C ILE A 13 5.19 -6.41 -7.49
N LEU A 14 5.67 -5.21 -7.16
CA LEU A 14 5.44 -4.60 -5.86
C LEU A 14 4.33 -3.55 -5.96
N LEU A 15 3.35 -3.66 -5.06
CA LEU A 15 2.38 -2.62 -4.76
C LEU A 15 2.70 -2.05 -3.37
N THR A 16 2.58 -0.73 -3.19
CA THR A 16 2.98 -0.07 -1.94
C THR A 16 2.07 -0.39 -0.74
N GLY A 17 0.90 -1.00 -0.95
CA GLY A 17 -0.04 -1.38 0.11
C GLY A 17 -1.05 -0.30 0.49
N GLY A 18 -1.28 0.69 -0.38
CA GLY A 18 -2.19 1.81 -0.12
C GLY A 18 -1.91 2.53 1.21
N ALA A 19 -2.98 2.95 1.90
CA ALA A 19 -2.90 3.64 3.19
C ALA A 19 -2.30 2.78 4.34
N GLU A 20 -2.35 1.45 4.22
CA GLU A 20 -1.77 0.53 5.22
C GLU A 20 -0.26 0.26 4.98
N GLY A 21 0.25 0.68 3.82
CA GLY A 21 1.63 0.53 3.39
C GLY A 21 2.64 1.27 4.28
N GLN A 22 3.91 0.85 4.25
CA GLN A 22 4.96 1.51 5.03
C GLN A 22 5.15 2.97 4.61
N VAL A 23 5.08 3.26 3.30
CA VAL A 23 5.17 4.62 2.77
C VAL A 23 4.06 5.50 3.33
N ALA A 24 2.81 5.03 3.30
CA ALA A 24 1.66 5.74 3.86
C ALA A 24 1.77 5.94 5.38
N LYS A 25 2.27 4.95 6.13
CA LYS A 25 2.54 5.07 7.57
C LYS A 25 3.55 6.17 7.91
N HIS A 26 4.52 6.43 7.04
CA HIS A 26 5.42 7.57 7.21
C HIS A 26 4.71 8.90 6.91
N LEU A 27 3.88 8.94 5.87
CA LEU A 27 3.06 10.11 5.53
C LEU A 27 2.09 10.50 6.66
N LEU A 28 1.36 9.53 7.23
CA LEU A 28 0.45 9.74 8.36
C LEU A 28 1.14 10.34 9.60
N LYS A 29 2.44 10.09 9.74
CA LYS A 29 3.26 10.62 10.84
C LYS A 29 3.96 11.94 10.49
N GLY A 30 3.64 12.54 9.34
CA GLY A 30 4.26 13.77 8.83
C GLY A 30 5.72 13.60 8.39
N ARG A 31 6.20 12.36 8.22
CA ARG A 31 7.60 12.05 7.89
C ARG A 31 7.79 11.83 6.39
N VAL A 32 7.59 12.89 5.61
CA VAL A 32 7.64 12.84 4.14
C VAL A 32 9.01 12.40 3.63
N ALA A 33 10.10 12.86 4.26
CA ALA A 33 11.46 12.45 3.87
C ALA A 33 11.68 10.94 4.02
N ASP A 34 11.21 10.35 5.13
CA ASP A 34 11.29 8.90 5.34
C ASP A 34 10.44 8.15 4.31
N ALA A 35 9.22 8.64 4.02
CA ALA A 35 8.32 8.04 3.03
C ALA A 35 8.98 7.99 1.65
N ARG A 36 9.64 9.09 1.26
CA ARG A 36 10.41 9.20 0.02
C ARG A 36 11.57 8.21 -0.02
N THR A 37 12.35 8.13 1.06
CA THR A 37 13.48 7.20 1.15
C THR A 37 13.01 5.76 1.04
N GLU A 38 11.95 5.37 1.77
CA GLU A 38 11.39 4.02 1.71
C GLU A 38 10.89 3.70 0.30
N LEU A 39 10.11 4.58 -0.33
CA LEU A 39 9.63 4.36 -1.70
C LEU A 39 10.76 4.28 -2.72
N SER A 40 11.81 5.08 -2.55
CA SER A 40 13.01 5.01 -3.41
C SER A 40 13.74 3.68 -3.27
N THR A 41 13.89 3.17 -2.04
CA THR A 41 14.49 1.86 -1.78
C THR A 41 13.68 0.74 -2.44
N LEU A 42 12.35 0.79 -2.33
CA LEU A 42 11.45 -0.17 -2.96
C LEU A 42 11.53 -0.09 -4.50
N ALA A 43 11.51 1.11 -5.07
CA ALA A 43 11.65 1.31 -6.51
C ALA A 43 12.98 0.77 -7.06
N ALA A 44 14.08 0.97 -6.33
CA ALA A 44 15.39 0.44 -6.70
C ALA A 44 15.44 -1.09 -6.67
N ALA A 45 14.75 -1.72 -5.73
CA ALA A 45 14.67 -3.18 -5.62
C ALA A 45 13.73 -3.81 -6.68
N TYR A 46 12.74 -3.07 -7.17
CA TYR A 46 11.76 -3.50 -8.16
C TYR A 46 11.77 -2.59 -9.41
N PRO A 47 12.89 -2.53 -10.16
CA PRO A 47 13.03 -1.63 -11.30
C PRO A 47 11.96 -1.93 -12.36
N GLY A 48 11.17 -0.91 -12.72
CA GLY A 48 10.06 -1.01 -13.66
C GLY A 48 8.87 -1.85 -13.18
N ARG A 49 8.85 -2.28 -11.90
CA ARG A 49 7.86 -3.20 -11.33
C ARG A 49 7.35 -2.75 -9.95
N CYS A 50 7.61 -1.50 -9.58
CA CYS A 50 7.11 -0.86 -8.36
C CYS A 50 5.97 0.09 -8.73
N TYR A 51 4.80 -0.09 -8.12
CA TYR A 51 3.62 0.72 -8.37
C TYR A 51 3.13 1.35 -7.07
N VAL A 52 2.83 2.63 -7.11
CA VAL A 52 2.21 3.33 -5.98
C VAL A 52 0.71 3.05 -6.02
N GLU A 53 0.25 2.37 -4.99
CA GLU A 53 -1.13 1.91 -4.85
C GLU A 53 -1.98 2.98 -4.17
N ILE A 54 -3.14 3.29 -4.76
CA ILE A 54 -4.15 4.20 -4.20
C ILE A 54 -5.46 3.43 -4.02
N THR A 55 -5.98 3.45 -2.79
CA THR A 55 -7.28 2.86 -2.42
C THR A 55 -8.23 3.95 -1.96
N ARG A 56 -9.53 3.78 -2.25
CA ARG A 56 -10.59 4.72 -1.86
C ARG A 56 -11.80 3.97 -1.32
N HIS A 57 -11.68 3.49 -0.09
CA HIS A 57 -12.77 2.95 0.72
C HIS A 57 -13.43 4.01 1.62
N GLY A 58 -12.86 5.22 1.64
CA GLY A 58 -13.41 6.37 2.36
C GLY A 58 -12.95 6.48 3.80
N THR A 59 -11.79 5.88 4.14
CA THR A 59 -11.21 6.01 5.48
C THR A 59 -10.43 7.32 5.61
N GLU A 60 -10.32 7.84 6.84
CA GLU A 60 -9.55 9.08 7.10
C GLU A 60 -8.08 8.94 6.71
N ASP A 61 -7.49 7.76 6.94
CA ASP A 61 -6.09 7.48 6.60
C ASP A 61 -5.85 7.48 5.09
N GLU A 62 -6.79 6.99 4.28
CA GLU A 62 -6.70 7.06 2.81
C GLU A 62 -6.72 8.51 2.33
N TYR A 63 -7.67 9.31 2.82
CA TYR A 63 -7.73 10.73 2.48
C TYR A 63 -6.48 11.49 2.91
N ALA A 64 -5.93 11.19 4.10
CA ALA A 64 -4.75 11.87 4.62
C ALA A 64 -3.45 11.48 3.90
N THR A 65 -3.40 10.33 3.22
CA THR A 65 -2.18 9.83 2.56
C THR A 65 -2.20 9.92 1.05
N GLU A 66 -3.37 10.01 0.41
CA GLU A 66 -3.52 9.97 -1.04
C GLU A 66 -2.68 11.05 -1.74
N GLU A 67 -2.78 12.31 -1.31
CA GLU A 67 -2.02 13.43 -1.91
C GLU A 67 -0.51 13.17 -1.83
N GLY A 68 -0.01 12.81 -0.65
CA GLY A 68 1.42 12.52 -0.47
C GLY A 68 1.91 11.30 -1.26
N LEU A 69 1.09 10.26 -1.41
CA LEU A 69 1.42 9.10 -2.23
C LEU A 69 1.50 9.48 -3.72
N VAL A 70 0.54 10.27 -4.19
CA VAL A 70 0.49 10.77 -5.57
C VAL A 70 1.69 11.66 -5.87
N ASP A 71 2.00 12.60 -4.98
CA ASP A 71 3.16 13.50 -5.13
C ASP A 71 4.48 12.72 -5.20
N LEU A 72 4.67 11.77 -4.29
CA LEU A 72 5.86 10.91 -4.30
C LEU A 72 5.96 10.03 -5.55
N ALA A 73 4.82 9.54 -6.07
CA ALA A 73 4.79 8.80 -7.33
C ALA A 73 5.28 9.66 -8.50
N TYR A 74 4.79 10.91 -8.60
CA TYR A 74 5.25 11.85 -9.62
C TYR A 74 6.73 12.22 -9.45
N GLU A 75 7.15 12.52 -8.22
CA GLU A 75 8.53 12.90 -7.93
C GLU A 75 9.52 11.80 -8.34
N LEU A 76 9.19 10.54 -8.08
CA LEU A 76 10.03 9.38 -8.38
C LEU A 76 9.73 8.77 -9.76
N SER A 77 8.83 9.38 -10.55
CA SER A 77 8.41 8.88 -11.86
C SER A 77 7.91 7.42 -11.82
N LEU A 78 7.16 7.08 -10.77
CA LEU A 78 6.58 5.76 -10.55
C LEU A 78 5.13 5.70 -11.05
N PRO A 79 4.71 4.56 -11.63
CA PRO A 79 3.32 4.37 -12.04
C PRO A 79 2.38 4.29 -10.83
N LEU A 80 1.21 4.90 -10.97
CA LEU A 80 0.09 4.76 -10.03
C LEU A 80 -0.80 3.58 -10.43
N VAL A 81 -1.35 2.87 -9.45
CA VAL A 81 -2.39 1.86 -9.66
C VAL A 81 -3.52 2.08 -8.66
N ALA A 82 -4.75 2.12 -9.16
CA ALA A 82 -5.93 2.15 -8.31
C ALA A 82 -6.35 0.72 -7.98
N THR A 83 -6.48 0.41 -6.69
CA THR A 83 -6.99 -0.89 -6.22
C THR A 83 -8.21 -0.66 -5.31
N HIS A 84 -9.09 -1.65 -5.29
CA HIS A 84 -10.32 -1.60 -4.48
C HIS A 84 -10.26 -2.60 -3.30
N ASP A 85 -9.06 -3.05 -2.91
CA ASP A 85 -8.81 -4.10 -1.90
C ASP A 85 -10.03 -5.01 -1.67
N ALA A 86 -10.45 -5.73 -2.73
CA ALA A 86 -11.75 -6.38 -2.76
C ALA A 86 -11.75 -7.58 -1.82
N ARG A 87 -12.11 -7.35 -0.56
CA ARG A 87 -12.18 -8.39 0.49
C ARG A 87 -13.39 -9.33 0.33
N PHE A 88 -14.31 -9.04 -0.59
CA PHE A 88 -15.52 -9.84 -0.88
C PHE A 88 -15.91 -9.80 -2.37
N MET A 89 -16.42 -10.91 -2.91
CA MET A 89 -16.89 -10.98 -4.30
C MET A 89 -18.22 -10.24 -4.54
N LYS A 90 -19.03 -10.02 -3.49
CA LYS A 90 -20.30 -9.30 -3.54
C LYS A 90 -20.48 -8.42 -2.31
N SER A 91 -21.03 -7.22 -2.49
CA SER A 91 -21.41 -6.31 -1.39
C SER A 91 -22.33 -6.95 -0.33
N ALA A 92 -23.10 -7.97 -0.72
CA ALA A 92 -23.99 -8.72 0.17
C ALA A 92 -23.28 -9.66 1.16
N ASP A 93 -21.99 -9.98 0.97
CA ASP A 93 -21.24 -10.91 1.82
C ASP A 93 -20.60 -10.24 3.05
N ALA A 94 -20.72 -8.92 3.18
CA ALA A 94 -20.21 -8.15 4.31
C ALA A 94 -20.73 -8.62 5.68
N LYS A 95 -21.95 -9.20 5.74
CA LYS A 95 -22.52 -9.75 6.98
C LYS A 95 -21.96 -11.11 7.40
N ALA A 96 -21.21 -11.81 6.54
CA ALA A 96 -20.62 -13.10 6.88
C ALA A 96 -19.22 -13.00 7.52
N HIS A 97 -18.58 -11.83 7.48
CA HIS A 97 -17.24 -11.64 8.03
C HIS A 97 -17.22 -11.44 9.55
N ASP A 98 -18.28 -10.86 10.14
CA ASP A 98 -18.39 -10.69 11.59
C ASP A 98 -18.45 -12.02 12.36
N ALA A 99 -18.93 -13.09 11.73
CA ALA A 99 -19.01 -14.40 12.38
C ALA A 99 -17.66 -15.15 12.43
N MET A 100 -16.72 -14.87 11.52
CA MET A 100 -15.42 -15.55 11.44
C MET A 100 -14.35 -14.96 12.39
N MET A 101 -14.45 -13.67 12.73
CA MET A 101 -13.55 -13.03 13.70
C MET A 101 -13.72 -13.57 15.13
N CYS A 102 -14.87 -14.17 15.47
CA CYS A 102 -15.09 -14.76 16.79
C CYS A 102 -14.37 -16.10 17.01
N ILE A 103 -13.85 -16.76 15.97
CA ILE A 103 -13.20 -18.07 16.12
C ILE A 103 -11.67 -17.93 16.21
N SER A 104 -11.07 -16.90 15.62
CA SER A 104 -9.60 -16.74 15.61
C SER A 104 -9.02 -16.18 16.91
N ASN A 105 -9.84 -15.65 17.81
CA ASN A 105 -9.43 -15.14 19.13
C ASN A 105 -9.89 -16.04 20.30
N GLY A 106 -10.36 -17.25 20.01
CA GLY A 106 -10.67 -18.27 21.02
C GLY A 106 -9.42 -19.01 21.49
#